data_AF-A0A950Y714-F1
#
_entry.id   AF-A0A950Y714-F1
#
_cell.length_a   1.000
_cell.length_b   1.000
_cell.length_c   1.000
_cell.angle_alpha   90.00
_cell.angle_beta   90.00
_cell.angle_gamma   90.00
#
_symmetry.space_group_name_H-M   'P 1'
#
loop_
_entity.id
_entity.type
_entity.pdbx_description
1 polymer ?
#
loop_
_entity_poly.entity_id
_entity_poly.type
_entity_poly.pdbx_seq_one_letter_code
_entity_poly.pdbx_strand_id
1 'polypeptide(L)'
;DQGVDYAGKGRLSALGAGRITYLATSNTGWPGAFIEYQLLDGADAGCYVFYAEGVIPVGGLRVGQTISAGQPIATIIPFYPTGIEIGWGAGISTTAYAKVAGQWHGTDDQDNVASAAGKNFSALVAALGGPPGKVEG
;
A
#
# COMPACT_ATOMS: atom_id res chain seq x y z
N ASP A 1 -4.61 -9.90 6.67
CA ASP A 1 -3.85 -8.94 5.86
C ASP A 1 -4.47 -8.70 4.47
N GLN A 2 -4.80 -7.44 4.19
CA GLN A 2 -5.37 -6.96 2.92
C GLN A 2 -4.29 -6.62 1.88
N GLY A 3 -3.02 -6.63 2.28
CA GLY A 3 -1.83 -6.30 1.50
C GLY A 3 -0.64 -7.08 2.04
N VAL A 4 0.43 -6.35 2.32
CA VAL A 4 1.70 -6.88 2.82
C VAL A 4 2.25 -5.95 3.89
N ASP A 5 2.44 -6.50 5.08
CA ASP A 5 2.95 -5.76 6.24
C ASP A 5 4.49 -5.61 6.25
N TYR A 6 4.95 -4.42 6.65
CA TYR A 6 6.35 -4.14 6.92
C TYR A 6 6.51 -3.32 8.20
N ALA A 7 7.65 -3.48 8.86
CA ALA A 7 8.08 -2.61 9.95
C ALA A 7 9.53 -2.19 9.74
N GLY A 8 9.88 -0.99 10.21
CA GLY A 8 11.27 -0.53 10.15
C GLY A 8 11.38 0.98 9.94
N LYS A 9 12.36 1.37 9.13
CA LYS A 9 12.64 2.76 8.76
C LYS A 9 13.05 2.82 7.30
N GLY A 10 12.68 3.89 6.60
CA GLY A 10 13.10 4.08 5.22
C GLY A 10 12.11 4.87 4.39
N ARG A 11 12.51 5.15 3.15
CA ARG A 11 11.67 5.79 2.14
C ARG A 11 10.92 4.72 1.36
N LEU A 12 9.65 5.00 1.11
CA LEU A 12 8.78 4.23 0.23
C LEU A 12 8.68 4.98 -1.09
N SER A 13 8.83 4.25 -2.19
CA SER A 13 8.81 4.80 -3.54
C SER A 13 7.69 4.19 -4.35
N ALA A 14 7.20 4.93 -5.34
CA ALA A 14 6.21 4.42 -6.29
C ALA A 14 6.78 3.22 -7.06
N LEU A 15 5.99 2.17 -7.21
CA LEU A 15 6.38 0.94 -7.93
C LEU A 15 6.44 1.16 -9.45
N GLY A 16 5.61 2.06 -9.96
CA GLY A 16 5.53 2.41 -11.37
C GLY A 16 5.11 3.86 -11.57
N ALA A 17 5.04 4.31 -12.83
CA ALA A 17 4.44 5.60 -13.11
C ALA A 17 2.95 5.55 -12.76
N GLY A 18 2.45 6.60 -12.11
CA GLY A 18 1.13 6.54 -11.50
C GLY A 18 0.44 7.88 -11.37
N ARG A 19 -0.87 7.87 -11.11
CA ARG A 19 -1.66 9.03 -10.73
C ARG A 19 -2.22 8.85 -9.33
N ILE A 20 -1.91 9.77 -8.42
CA ILE A 20 -2.45 9.77 -7.05
C ILE A 20 -3.98 9.89 -7.11
N THR A 21 -4.68 8.92 -6.53
CA THR A 21 -6.15 8.83 -6.50
C THR A 21 -6.70 9.14 -5.12
N TYR A 22 -5.92 8.87 -4.07
CA TYR A 22 -6.27 9.20 -2.69
C TYR A 22 -5.04 9.62 -1.89
N LEU A 23 -5.22 10.59 -0.99
CA LEU A 23 -4.19 11.03 -0.06
C LEU A 23 -4.83 11.65 1.18
N ALA A 24 -4.65 11.02 2.34
CA ALA A 24 -5.02 11.60 3.63
C ALA A 24 -4.11 11.10 4.76
N THR A 25 -3.89 11.94 5.77
CA THR A 25 -3.03 11.63 6.93
C THR A 25 -3.83 11.26 8.18
N SER A 26 -5.15 11.39 8.16
CA SER A 26 -6.06 11.06 9.27
C SER A 26 -7.47 10.79 8.73
N ASN A 27 -8.34 10.20 9.57
CA ASN A 27 -9.73 9.87 9.23
C ASN A 27 -9.88 8.98 7.98
N THR A 28 -8.90 8.10 7.74
CA THR A 28 -8.84 7.21 6.57
C THR A 28 -9.61 5.91 6.76
N GLY A 29 -9.98 5.57 8.00
CA GLY A 29 -10.45 4.23 8.38
C GLY A 29 -9.32 3.24 8.65
N TRP A 30 -8.06 3.67 8.52
CA TRP A 30 -6.86 2.91 8.84
C TRP A 30 -6.18 3.48 10.09
N PRO A 31 -5.29 2.71 10.77
CA PRO A 31 -4.54 3.18 11.94
C PRO A 31 -3.65 4.41 11.72
N GLY A 32 -3.53 4.92 10.50
CA GLY A 32 -2.74 6.10 10.16
C GLY A 32 -3.06 6.68 8.78
N ALA A 33 -2.03 7.08 8.05
CA ALA A 33 -2.19 7.68 6.72
C ALA A 33 -2.66 6.65 5.69
N PHE A 34 -3.18 7.13 4.56
CA PHE A 34 -3.49 6.31 3.40
C PHE A 34 -3.17 7.09 2.13
N ILE A 35 -2.40 6.48 1.25
CA ILE A 35 -2.01 6.99 -0.06
C ILE A 35 -2.40 5.93 -1.08
N GLU A 36 -3.12 6.32 -2.13
CA GLU A 36 -3.42 5.43 -3.27
C GLU A 36 -3.02 6.10 -4.57
N TYR A 37 -2.50 5.32 -5.52
CA TYR A 37 -2.36 5.75 -6.91
C TYR A 37 -2.69 4.64 -7.90
N GLN A 38 -3.17 5.04 -9.06
CA GLN A 38 -3.37 4.15 -10.21
C GLN A 38 -2.11 4.10 -11.06
N LEU A 39 -1.66 2.90 -11.44
CA LEU A 39 -0.57 2.70 -12.39
C LEU A 39 -1.01 3.12 -13.80
N LEU A 40 -0.14 3.87 -14.49
CA LEU A 40 -0.43 4.42 -15.81
C LEU A 40 0.19 3.62 -16.97
N ASP A 41 1.18 2.78 -16.68
CA ASP A 41 1.91 1.98 -17.65
C ASP A 41 2.35 0.63 -17.07
N GLY A 42 2.97 -0.19 -17.93
CA GLY A 42 3.43 -1.54 -17.57
C GLY A 42 2.35 -2.61 -17.65
N ALA A 43 2.69 -3.82 -17.17
CA ALA A 43 1.80 -4.98 -17.19
C ALA A 43 0.57 -4.82 -16.27
N ASP A 44 0.72 -4.01 -15.21
CA ASP A 44 -0.31 -3.74 -14.22
C ASP A 44 -0.98 -2.36 -14.43
N ALA A 45 -0.90 -1.80 -15.64
CA ALA A 45 -1.55 -0.53 -15.97
C ALA A 45 -3.06 -0.58 -15.66
N GLY A 46 -3.55 0.43 -14.95
CA GLY A 46 -4.94 0.50 -14.48
C GLY A 46 -5.15 -0.08 -13.08
N CYS A 47 -4.23 -0.87 -12.54
CA CYS A 47 -4.26 -1.34 -11.16
C CYS A 47 -3.91 -0.21 -10.18
N TYR A 48 -4.36 -0.34 -8.93
CA TYR A 48 -4.16 0.68 -7.89
C TYR A 48 -3.24 0.14 -6.81
N VAL A 49 -2.31 0.96 -6.32
CA VAL A 49 -1.40 0.61 -5.23
C VAL A 49 -1.68 1.52 -4.05
N PHE A 50 -1.75 0.95 -2.85
CA PHE A 50 -1.87 1.71 -1.61
C PHE A 50 -0.65 1.59 -0.69
N TYR A 51 -0.47 2.62 0.14
CA TYR A 51 0.45 2.68 1.27
C TYR A 51 -0.34 3.21 2.47
N ALA A 52 -0.39 2.45 3.55
CA ALA A 52 -1.25 2.72 4.68
C ALA A 52 -0.51 2.71 6.03
N GLU A 53 -1.24 3.13 7.07
CA GLU A 53 -0.86 3.07 8.47
C GLU A 53 0.30 4.01 8.86
N GLY A 54 1.42 3.45 9.33
CA GLY A 54 2.57 4.15 9.88
C GLY A 54 3.46 4.81 8.82
N VAL A 55 2.88 5.59 7.93
CA VAL A 55 3.61 6.32 6.88
C VAL A 55 3.36 7.82 6.96
N ILE A 56 4.38 8.60 6.61
CA ILE A 56 4.28 10.05 6.39
C ILE A 56 4.39 10.29 4.89
N PRO A 57 3.34 10.79 4.21
CA PRO A 57 3.42 11.16 2.80
C PRO A 57 4.50 12.21 2.55
N VAL A 58 5.17 12.13 1.41
CA VAL A 58 6.13 13.16 0.99
C VAL A 58 5.40 14.49 0.77
N GLY A 59 6.01 15.57 1.24
CA GLY A 59 5.45 16.92 1.08
C GLY A 59 5.22 17.29 -0.39
N GLY A 60 4.08 17.94 -0.66
CA GLY A 60 3.72 18.41 -2.00
C GLY A 60 2.98 17.39 -2.88
N LEU A 61 2.82 16.14 -2.41
CA LEU A 61 1.90 15.18 -3.02
C LEU A 61 0.46 15.70 -2.96
N ARG A 62 -0.31 15.46 -4.03
CA ARG A 62 -1.72 15.83 -4.12
C ARG A 62 -2.49 14.87 -5.03
N VAL A 63 -3.78 14.71 -4.76
CA VAL A 63 -4.68 13.93 -5.63
C VAL A 63 -4.67 14.51 -7.05
N GLY A 64 -4.64 13.63 -8.05
CA GLY A 64 -4.52 13.96 -9.47
C GLY A 64 -3.09 14.19 -9.96
N GLN A 65 -2.10 14.25 -9.06
CA GLN A 65 -0.69 14.35 -9.44
C GLN A 65 -0.20 13.07 -10.11
N THR A 66 0.58 13.21 -11.19
CA THR A 66 1.34 12.12 -11.78
C THR A 66 2.70 11.98 -11.08
N ILE A 67 3.09 10.74 -10.80
CA ILE A 67 4.36 10.36 -10.17
C ILE A 67 5.12 9.41 -11.10
N SER A 68 6.44 9.38 -11.00
CA SER A 68 7.30 8.48 -11.76
C SER A 68 7.63 7.21 -10.96
N ALA A 69 7.95 6.11 -11.65
CA ALA A 69 8.51 4.92 -11.02
C ALA A 69 9.77 5.29 -10.20
N GLY A 70 9.88 4.76 -8.98
CA GLY A 70 10.98 5.07 -8.05
C GLY A 70 10.89 6.45 -7.39
N GLN A 71 9.88 7.27 -7.70
CA GLN A 71 9.68 8.54 -7.00
C GLN A 71 9.30 8.29 -5.53
N PRO A 72 9.95 8.95 -4.56
CA PRO A 72 9.55 8.85 -3.16
C PRO A 72 8.11 9.34 -2.95
N ILE A 73 7.32 8.53 -2.23
CA ILE A 73 5.91 8.82 -1.93
C ILE A 73 5.62 8.90 -0.44
N ALA A 74 6.37 8.18 0.39
CA ALA A 74 6.20 8.21 1.84
C ALA A 74 7.51 7.88 2.57
N THR A 75 7.54 8.12 3.88
CA THR A 75 8.56 7.62 4.80
C THR A 75 7.89 6.83 5.90
N ILE A 76 8.49 5.70 6.28
CA ILE A 76 8.00 4.86 7.39
C ILE A 76 8.19 5.62 8.70
N ILE A 77 7.16 5.63 9.55
CA ILE A 77 7.24 6.08 10.94
C ILE A 77 7.89 4.96 11.74
N PRO A 78 9.11 5.15 12.29
CA PRO A 78 9.76 4.10 13.05
C PRO A 78 8.94 3.72 14.28
N PHE A 79 8.82 2.41 14.52
CA PHE A 79 8.09 1.85 15.67
C PHE A 79 6.60 2.19 15.71
N TYR A 80 5.97 2.46 14.55
CA TYR A 80 4.52 2.61 14.50
C TYR A 80 3.84 1.32 15.01
N PRO A 81 2.80 1.40 15.88
CA PRO A 81 2.26 0.22 16.56
C PRO A 81 1.78 -0.90 15.66
N THR A 82 1.28 -0.57 14.47
CA THR A 82 0.79 -1.53 13.47
C THR A 82 1.78 -1.75 12.32
N GLY A 83 2.89 -1.01 12.29
CA GLY A 83 3.80 -1.00 11.14
C GLY A 83 3.25 -0.19 9.97
N ILE A 84 3.46 -0.70 8.76
CA ILE A 84 2.90 -0.20 7.52
C ILE A 84 2.28 -1.36 6.75
N GLU A 85 1.22 -1.08 6.01
CA GLU A 85 0.66 -2.03 5.04
C GLU A 85 0.74 -1.44 3.63
N ILE A 86 1.20 -2.23 2.67
CA ILE A 86 1.23 -1.87 1.24
C ILE A 86 0.57 -2.96 0.42
N GLY A 87 -0.17 -2.59 -0.62
CA GLY A 87 -0.89 -3.60 -1.38
C GLY A 87 -1.64 -3.07 -2.59
N TRP A 88 -2.44 -3.95 -3.19
CA TRP A 88 -3.37 -3.58 -4.25
C TRP A 88 -4.57 -2.84 -3.65
N GLY A 89 -4.82 -1.62 -4.14
CA GLY A 89 -6.02 -0.83 -3.86
C GLY A 89 -7.18 -1.24 -4.77
N ALA A 90 -8.39 -0.95 -4.33
CA ALA A 90 -9.60 -1.16 -5.13
C ALA A 90 -9.91 0.02 -6.06
N GLY A 91 -9.19 1.15 -5.95
CA GLY A 91 -9.55 2.40 -6.63
C GLY A 91 -10.79 3.08 -6.04
N ILE A 92 -11.17 2.69 -4.82
CA ILE A 92 -12.38 3.15 -4.12
C ILE A 92 -11.97 3.69 -2.75
N SER A 93 -11.63 4.98 -2.69
CA SER A 93 -11.23 5.67 -1.46
C SER A 93 -10.08 4.95 -0.74
N THR A 94 -10.31 4.43 0.46
CA THR A 94 -9.32 3.73 1.30
C THR A 94 -9.52 2.21 1.32
N THR A 95 -10.14 1.66 0.27
CA THR A 95 -10.49 0.24 0.20
C THR A 95 -9.39 -0.56 -0.49
N ALA A 96 -8.86 -1.59 0.19
CA ALA A 96 -7.94 -2.54 -0.42
C ALA A 96 -8.67 -3.51 -1.38
N TYR A 97 -7.96 -3.99 -2.41
CA TYR A 97 -8.50 -4.92 -3.41
C TYR A 97 -8.94 -6.26 -2.77
N ALA A 98 -8.19 -6.74 -1.78
CA ALA A 98 -8.51 -7.99 -1.07
C ALA A 98 -9.94 -8.00 -0.51
N LYS A 99 -10.39 -6.86 0.03
CA LYS A 99 -11.74 -6.70 0.59
C LYS A 99 -12.83 -6.78 -0.48
N VAL A 100 -12.67 -6.09 -1.61
CA VAL A 100 -13.67 -6.13 -2.70
C VAL A 100 -13.67 -7.47 -3.44
N ALA A 101 -12.55 -8.16 -3.46
CA ALA A 101 -12.42 -9.50 -4.04
C ALA A 101 -12.93 -10.62 -3.11
N GLY A 102 -13.38 -10.30 -1.90
CA GLY A 102 -13.82 -11.29 -0.91
C GLY A 102 -12.70 -12.21 -0.42
N GLN A 103 -11.44 -11.74 -0.48
CA GLN A 103 -10.25 -12.47 -0.05
C GLN A 103 -9.81 -12.09 1.37
N TRP A 104 -10.57 -11.22 2.01
CA TRP A 104 -10.34 -10.74 3.36
C TRP A 104 -11.69 -10.47 4.07
N HIS A 105 -11.76 -10.89 5.31
CA HIS A 105 -12.80 -10.59 6.30
C HIS A 105 -12.16 -9.99 7.55
N GLY A 106 -12.93 -9.23 8.34
CA GLY A 106 -12.42 -8.57 9.55
C GLY A 106 -11.85 -9.50 10.62
N THR A 107 -12.11 -10.80 10.53
CA THR A 107 -11.50 -11.84 11.38
C THR A 107 -10.15 -12.32 10.86
N ASP A 108 -9.85 -12.15 9.58
CA ASP A 108 -8.64 -12.70 8.96
C ASP A 108 -7.35 -11.99 9.42
N ASP A 109 -7.49 -10.76 9.94
CA ASP A 109 -6.40 -10.05 10.62
C ASP A 109 -6.10 -10.63 12.01
N GLN A 110 -7.04 -11.34 12.63
CA GLN A 110 -6.82 -12.02 13.91
C GLN A 110 -6.12 -13.37 13.72
N ASP A 111 -6.25 -13.96 12.53
CA ASP A 111 -5.75 -15.30 12.19
C ASP A 111 -4.48 -15.27 11.30
N ASN A 112 -3.93 -14.08 11.03
CA ASN A 112 -2.69 -13.84 10.27
C ASN A 112 -2.71 -14.49 8.87
N VAL A 113 -3.87 -14.49 8.23
CA VAL A 113 -4.03 -15.09 6.89
C VAL A 113 -3.76 -14.05 5.81
N ALA A 114 -2.70 -14.26 5.04
CA ALA A 114 -2.42 -13.46 3.86
C ALA A 114 -3.43 -13.75 2.73
N SER A 115 -4.12 -12.70 2.28
CA SER A 115 -5.01 -12.75 1.12
C SER A 115 -4.26 -13.12 -0.17
N ALA A 116 -4.98 -13.61 -1.20
CA ALA A 116 -4.34 -13.90 -2.49
C ALA A 116 -3.75 -12.62 -3.14
N ALA A 117 -4.41 -11.48 -2.98
CA ALA A 117 -3.92 -10.17 -3.37
C ALA A 117 -2.63 -9.79 -2.64
N GLY A 118 -2.57 -10.00 -1.32
CA GLY A 118 -1.36 -9.78 -0.52
C GLY A 118 -0.20 -10.64 -0.98
N LYS A 119 -0.43 -11.95 -1.20
CA LYS A 119 0.60 -12.86 -1.74
C LYS A 119 1.10 -12.43 -3.11
N ASN A 120 0.20 -12.01 -4.00
CA ASN A 120 0.55 -11.52 -5.33
C ASN A 120 1.40 -10.23 -5.24
N PHE A 121 1.01 -9.29 -4.37
CA PHE A 121 1.75 -8.05 -4.18
C PHE A 121 3.14 -8.30 -3.57
N SER A 122 3.25 -9.23 -2.62
CA SER A 122 4.55 -9.64 -2.05
C SER A 122 5.48 -10.21 -3.11
N ALA A 123 4.96 -11.02 -4.04
CA ALA A 123 5.73 -11.53 -5.18
C ALA A 123 6.18 -10.41 -6.13
N LEU A 124 5.34 -9.39 -6.37
CA LEU A 124 5.72 -8.21 -7.15
C LEU A 124 6.87 -7.44 -6.47
N VAL A 125 6.77 -7.16 -5.17
CA VAL A 125 7.82 -6.46 -4.42
C VAL A 125 9.14 -7.25 -4.48
N ALA A 126 9.09 -8.57 -4.31
CA ALA A 126 10.25 -9.44 -4.43
C ALA A 126 10.86 -9.41 -5.85
N ALA A 127 10.04 -9.42 -6.90
CA ALA A 127 10.49 -9.34 -8.29
C ALA A 127 11.16 -7.99 -8.62
N LEU A 128 10.74 -6.91 -7.95
CA LEU A 128 11.34 -5.58 -8.04
C LEU A 128 12.62 -5.44 -7.19
N GLY A 129 13.08 -6.51 -6.52
CA GLY A 129 14.27 -6.52 -5.68
C GLY A 129 14.06 -5.98 -4.26
N GLY A 130 12.80 -5.74 -3.87
CA GLY A 130 12.44 -5.40 -2.51
C GLY A 130 12.47 -6.62 -1.58
N PRO A 131 12.61 -6.41 -0.26
CA PRO A 131 12.44 -7.50 0.69
C PRO A 131 10.99 -8.02 0.62
N PRO A 132 10.74 -9.33 0.70
CA PRO A 132 9.38 -9.82 0.95
C PRO A 132 8.89 -9.25 2.29
N GLY A 133 7.61 -8.93 2.37
CA GLY A 133 7.02 -8.41 3.60
C GLY A 133 7.13 -9.37 4.76
N LYS A 134 6.93 -8.82 5.95
CA LYS A 134 6.68 -9.65 7.11
C LYS A 134 5.38 -10.41 6.86
N VAL A 135 5.44 -11.72 7.03
CA VAL A 135 4.23 -12.49 7.33
C VAL A 135 4.00 -12.29 8.82
N GLU A 136 3.50 -11.12 9.20
CA GLU A 136 3.06 -10.83 10.57
C GLU A 136 1.68 -10.22 10.48
N GLY A 137 0.68 -10.93 10.98
CA GLY A 137 -0.47 -10.31 11.63
C GLY A 137 -0.30 -10.39 13.14
#